data_AF-A0A645FR17-F1
#
_entry.id   AF-A0A645FR17-F1
#
_cell.length_a   1.000
_cell.length_b   1.000
_cell.length_c   1.000
_cell.angle_alpha   90.00
_cell.angle_beta   90.00
_cell.angle_gamma   90.00
#
_symmetry.space_group_name_H-M   'P 1'
#
loop_
_entity.id
_entity.type
_entity.pdbx_description
1 polymer ?
#
loop_
_entity_poly.entity_id
_entity_poly.type
_entity_poly.pdbx_seq_one_letter_code
_entity_poly.pdbx_strand_id
1 'polypeptide(L)'
;MINLKEEVYKMAKKGFGGMPGNMNNILKQAQKMQENMQKMQEELESKEVEASVGGGAITVKVNGKKEVIDIAIKPEVVDPDDIEMLQDLILSAVNEALRKVDDMQQNQMSKVTGGMNIPGLF
;
A
#
# COMPACT_ATOMS: atom_id res chain seq x y z
N MET A 1 -12.35 4.05 -12.26
CA MET A 1 -11.14 3.91 -13.09
C MET A 1 -11.04 5.12 -14.01
N ILE A 2 -10.02 5.97 -13.81
CA ILE A 2 -9.81 7.17 -14.63
C ILE A 2 -9.20 6.72 -15.96
N ASN A 3 -9.83 7.09 -17.08
CA ASN A 3 -9.32 6.78 -18.41
C ASN A 3 -8.18 7.75 -18.74
N LEU A 4 -6.95 7.38 -18.39
CA LEU A 4 -5.73 8.17 -18.61
C LEU A 4 -5.60 8.67 -20.07
N LYS A 5 -6.09 7.90 -21.06
CA LYS A 5 -6.03 8.29 -22.47
C LYS A 5 -6.87 9.53 -22.76
N GLU A 6 -8.05 9.63 -22.16
CA GLU A 6 -8.96 10.78 -22.30
C GLU A 6 -8.38 12.04 -21.65
N GLU A 7 -7.77 11.92 -20.47
CA GLU A 7 -7.21 13.06 -19.75
C GLU A 7 -5.95 13.62 -20.42
N VAL A 8 -5.02 12.74 -20.84
CA VAL A 8 -3.83 13.15 -21.59
C VAL A 8 -4.22 13.85 -22.90
N TYR A 9 -5.25 13.36 -23.59
CA TYR A 9 -5.77 13.98 -24.81
C TYR A 9 -6.41 15.35 -24.55
N LYS A 10 -7.14 15.51 -23.44
CA LYS A 10 -7.73 16.80 -23.04
C LYS A 10 -6.68 17.82 -22.63
N MET A 11 -5.63 17.40 -21.91
CA MET A 11 -4.50 18.26 -21.54
C MET A 11 -3.72 18.73 -22.77
N ALA A 12 -3.47 17.83 -23.72
CA ALA A 12 -2.84 18.16 -25.01
C ALA A 12 -3.64 19.18 -25.84
N LYS A 13 -4.98 19.18 -25.72
CA LYS A 13 -5.86 20.13 -26.41
C LYS A 13 -5.95 21.51 -25.74
N LYS A 14 -5.65 21.59 -24.43
CA LYS A 14 -5.86 22.82 -23.62
C LYS A 14 -4.62 23.68 -23.42
N GLY A 15 -3.41 23.19 -23.71
CA GLY A 15 -2.20 23.99 -23.63
C GLY A 15 -1.01 23.27 -24.27
N PHE A 16 -0.10 24.05 -24.87
CA PHE A 16 1.02 23.63 -25.72
C PHE A 16 0.69 23.38 -27.20
N GLY A 17 0.59 24.49 -27.94
CA GLY A 17 1.12 24.48 -29.31
C GLY A 17 2.63 24.28 -29.26
N GLY A 18 3.12 23.12 -29.71
CA GLY A 18 4.56 22.86 -29.85
C GLY A 18 4.97 21.38 -29.90
N MET A 19 5.21 20.88 -31.12
CA MET A 19 5.97 19.67 -31.50
C MET A 19 5.36 18.26 -31.25
N PRO A 20 4.83 17.61 -32.31
CA PRO A 20 4.30 16.23 -32.31
C PRO A 20 5.31 15.13 -31.87
N GLY A 21 6.62 15.36 -32.00
CA GLY A 21 7.65 14.38 -31.64
C GLY A 21 7.79 14.14 -30.14
N ASN A 22 7.44 15.13 -29.31
CA ASN A 22 7.53 15.01 -27.85
C ASN A 22 6.33 14.22 -27.27
N MET A 23 5.18 14.24 -27.96
CA MET A 23 3.95 13.60 -27.52
C MET A 23 4.02 12.06 -27.56
N ASN A 24 4.63 11.48 -28.60
CA ASN A 24 4.77 10.01 -28.71
C ASN A 24 5.67 9.43 -27.62
N ASN A 25 6.71 10.16 -27.20
CA ASN A 25 7.59 9.74 -26.10
C ASN A 25 6.88 9.85 -24.76
N ILE A 26 6.11 10.93 -24.54
CA ILE A 26 5.29 11.10 -23.34
C ILE A 26 4.23 9.98 -23.22
N LEU A 27 3.55 9.63 -24.31
CA LEU A 27 2.56 8.55 -24.32
C LEU A 27 3.17 7.18 -23.98
N LYS A 28 4.35 6.86 -24.54
CA LYS A 28 5.06 5.63 -24.21
C LYS A 28 5.51 5.58 -22.74
N GLN A 29 5.97 6.72 -22.20
CA GLN A 29 6.34 6.82 -20.79
C GLN A 29 5.13 6.66 -19.87
N ALA A 30 3.98 7.27 -20.21
CA ALA A 30 2.74 7.12 -19.46
C ALA A 30 2.21 5.67 -19.47
N GLN A 31 2.28 4.97 -20.60
CA GLN A 31 1.92 3.55 -20.70
C GLN A 31 2.82 2.68 -19.81
N LYS A 32 4.15 2.88 -19.87
CA LYS A 32 5.09 2.16 -19.01
C LYS A 32 4.85 2.43 -17.53
N MET A 33 4.53 3.67 -17.17
CA MET A 33 4.17 4.03 -15.80
C MET A 33 2.89 3.30 -15.37
N GLN A 34 1.85 3.26 -16.21
CA GLN A 34 0.62 2.55 -15.92
C GLN A 34 0.85 1.05 -15.67
N GLU A 35 1.64 0.38 -16.52
CA GLU A 35 1.98 -1.04 -16.33
C GLU A 35 2.78 -1.28 -15.04
N ASN A 36 3.76 -0.41 -14.76
CA ASN A 36 4.56 -0.50 -13.54
C ASN A 36 3.70 -0.29 -12.28
N MET A 37 2.74 0.63 -12.32
CA MET A 37 1.80 0.88 -11.22
C MET A 37 0.90 -0.33 -10.98
N GLN A 38 0.39 -0.97 -12.03
CA GLN A 38 -0.42 -2.19 -11.90
C GLN A 38 0.39 -3.34 -11.27
N LYS A 39 1.60 -3.60 -11.76
CA LYS A 39 2.48 -4.63 -11.19
C LYS A 39 2.83 -4.34 -9.73
N MET A 40 3.16 -3.09 -9.41
CA MET A 40 3.44 -2.70 -8.04
C MET A 40 2.22 -2.90 -7.14
N GLN A 41 1.00 -2.59 -7.61
CA GLN A 41 -0.22 -2.80 -6.86
C GLN A 41 -0.42 -4.29 -6.55
N GLU A 42 -0.25 -5.17 -7.53
CA GLU A 42 -0.33 -6.64 -7.35
C GLU A 42 0.76 -7.17 -6.39
N GLU A 43 1.99 -6.66 -6.50
CA GLU A 43 3.08 -6.99 -5.57
C GLU A 43 2.81 -6.48 -4.15
N LEU A 44 2.22 -5.29 -4.00
CA LEU A 44 1.88 -4.74 -2.70
C LEU A 44 0.81 -5.58 -2.03
N GLU A 45 -0.24 -5.94 -2.76
CA GLU A 45 -1.35 -6.76 -2.26
C GLU A 45 -0.90 -8.13 -1.72
N SER A 46 0.13 -8.73 -2.32
CA SER A 46 0.66 -10.03 -1.90
C SER A 46 1.73 -9.96 -0.81
N LYS A 47 2.29 -8.79 -0.52
CA LYS A 47 3.28 -8.64 0.57
C LYS A 47 2.64 -8.80 1.92
N GLU A 48 3.38 -9.43 2.83
CA GLU A 48 3.00 -9.67 4.21
C GLU A 48 3.86 -8.81 5.14
N VAL A 49 3.24 -8.29 6.19
CA VAL A 49 3.93 -7.65 7.31
C VAL A 49 3.55 -8.34 8.60
N GLU A 50 4.43 -8.25 9.59
CA GLU A 50 4.25 -8.86 10.90
C GLU A 50 4.44 -7.81 11.99
N ALA A 51 3.54 -7.82 12.98
CA ALA A 51 3.67 -7.06 14.20
C ALA A 51 3.61 -8.00 15.40
N SER A 52 4.41 -7.68 16.42
CA SER A 52 4.50 -8.48 17.63
C SER A 52 4.46 -7.56 18.86
N VAL A 53 3.73 -7.98 19.89
CA VAL A 53 3.51 -7.22 21.13
C VAL A 53 3.68 -8.13 22.34
N GLY A 54 3.68 -7.54 23.56
CA GLY A 54 3.81 -8.31 24.80
C GLY A 54 5.11 -9.11 24.87
N GLY A 55 6.21 -8.57 24.34
CA GLY A 55 7.51 -9.27 24.30
C GLY A 55 7.55 -10.49 23.36
N GLY A 56 6.66 -10.54 22.36
CA GLY A 56 6.56 -11.70 21.47
C GLY A 56 5.46 -12.67 21.86
N ALA A 57 4.57 -12.30 22.77
CA ALA A 57 3.47 -13.15 23.21
C ALA A 57 2.34 -13.23 22.19
N ILE A 58 2.10 -12.14 21.44
CA ILE A 58 1.16 -12.12 20.33
C ILE A 58 1.87 -11.60 19.10
N THR A 59 1.70 -12.32 18.00
CA THR A 59 2.19 -11.95 16.68
C THR A 59 1.03 -11.99 15.70
N VAL A 60 0.85 -10.92 14.93
CA VAL A 60 -0.20 -10.80 13.91
C VAL A 60 0.46 -10.56 12.56
N LYS A 61 0.00 -11.31 11.55
CA LYS A 61 0.43 -11.16 10.18
C LYS A 61 -0.72 -10.63 9.31
N VAL A 62 -0.43 -9.61 8.51
CA VAL A 62 -1.40 -8.95 7.63
C VAL A 62 -0.82 -8.80 6.24
N ASN A 63 -1.63 -9.00 5.20
CA ASN A 63 -1.21 -8.79 3.82
C ASN A 63 -1.45 -7.34 3.35
N GLY A 64 -0.97 -7.00 2.16
CA GLY A 64 -1.17 -5.66 1.59
C GLY A 64 -2.61 -5.31 1.23
N LYS A 65 -3.54 -6.28 1.25
CA LYS A 65 -4.99 -6.04 1.16
C LYS A 65 -5.63 -5.67 2.51
N LYS A 66 -4.81 -5.58 3.57
CA LYS A 66 -5.26 -5.40 4.97
C LYS A 66 -6.09 -6.56 5.50
N GLU A 67 -5.86 -7.76 4.97
CA GLU A 67 -6.46 -8.99 5.49
C GLU A 67 -5.53 -9.58 6.55
N VAL A 68 -6.07 -9.88 7.73
CA VAL A 68 -5.35 -10.64 8.76
C VAL A 68 -5.28 -12.09 8.30
N ILE A 69 -4.07 -12.61 8.11
CA ILE A 69 -3.84 -13.96 7.56
C ILE A 69 -3.33 -14.94 8.60
N ASP A 70 -2.76 -14.45 9.71
CA ASP A 70 -2.31 -15.29 10.82
C ASP A 70 -2.30 -14.52 12.14
N ILE A 71 -2.62 -15.22 13.23
CA ILE A 71 -2.49 -14.74 14.60
C ILE A 71 -1.89 -15.87 15.45
N ALA A 72 -0.69 -15.65 15.97
CA ALA A 72 -0.03 -16.54 16.90
C ALA A 72 -0.08 -15.97 18.32
N ILE A 73 -0.51 -16.79 19.28
CA ILE A 73 -0.66 -16.42 20.69
C ILE A 73 0.07 -17.45 21.54
N LYS A 74 0.98 -17.00 22.40
CA LYS A 74 1.66 -17.87 23.36
C LYS A 74 0.75 -18.20 24.55
N PRO A 75 0.83 -19.42 25.12
CA PRO A 75 0.00 -19.80 26.26
C PRO A 75 0.17 -18.90 27.50
N GLU A 76 1.33 -18.28 27.65
CA GLU A 76 1.66 -17.42 28.80
C GLU A 76 0.79 -16.17 28.94
N VAL A 77 0.07 -15.76 27.87
CA VAL A 77 -0.88 -14.64 27.90
C VAL A 77 -2.34 -15.09 27.82
N VAL A 78 -2.61 -16.39 27.93
CA VAL A 78 -3.97 -16.96 27.92
C VAL A 78 -4.36 -17.33 29.34
N ASP A 79 -4.88 -16.34 30.07
CA ASP A 79 -5.41 -16.52 31.42
C ASP A 79 -6.94 -16.35 31.42
N PRO A 80 -7.73 -17.38 31.79
CA PRO A 80 -9.18 -17.28 31.86
C PRO A 80 -9.67 -16.27 32.92
N ASP A 81 -8.84 -15.93 33.91
CA ASP A 81 -9.16 -14.95 34.94
C ASP A 81 -8.79 -13.51 34.50
N ASP A 82 -8.02 -13.35 33.42
CA ASP A 82 -7.60 -12.05 32.85
C ASP A 82 -7.73 -12.01 31.31
N ILE A 83 -8.97 -12.16 30.84
CA ILE A 83 -9.29 -12.08 29.42
C ILE A 83 -9.13 -10.66 28.86
N GLU A 84 -9.26 -9.62 29.71
CA GLU A 84 -9.14 -8.22 29.29
C GLU A 84 -7.72 -7.92 28.79
N MET A 85 -6.68 -8.39 29.50
CA MET A 85 -5.30 -8.26 29.04
C MET A 85 -5.08 -8.91 27.67
N LEU A 86 -5.63 -10.12 27.45
CA LEU A 86 -5.50 -10.81 26.16
C LEU A 86 -6.17 -10.01 25.03
N GLN A 87 -7.36 -9.46 25.28
CA GLN A 87 -8.07 -8.62 24.31
C GLN A 87 -7.27 -7.36 23.95
N ASP A 88 -6.68 -6.68 24.94
CA ASP A 88 -5.85 -5.49 24.74
C ASP A 88 -4.60 -5.79 23.90
N LEU A 89 -3.93 -6.92 24.17
CA LEU A 89 -2.77 -7.33 23.40
C LEU A 89 -3.13 -7.65 21.94
N ILE A 90 -4.25 -8.36 21.70
CA ILE A 90 -4.71 -8.65 20.34
C ILE A 90 -5.03 -7.35 19.60
N LEU A 91 -5.78 -6.45 20.24
CA LEU A 91 -6.15 -5.16 19.66
C LEU A 91 -4.91 -4.33 19.29
N SER A 92 -3.91 -4.30 20.18
CA SER A 92 -2.67 -3.60 19.94
C SER A 92 -1.90 -4.20 18.76
N ALA A 93 -1.76 -5.53 18.72
CA ALA A 93 -1.03 -6.23 17.67
C ALA A 93 -1.66 -6.06 16.28
N VAL A 94 -2.99 -6.17 16.18
CA VAL A 94 -3.72 -6.00 14.91
C VAL A 94 -3.56 -4.56 14.39
N ASN A 95 -3.76 -3.56 15.25
CA ASN A 95 -3.62 -2.17 14.83
C ASN A 95 -2.17 -1.83 14.42
N GLU A 96 -1.17 -2.38 15.11
CA GLU A 96 0.23 -2.22 14.73
C GLU A 96 0.55 -2.87 13.39
N ALA A 97 0.03 -4.08 13.13
CA ALA A 97 0.22 -4.73 11.84
C ALA A 97 -0.43 -3.93 10.69
N LEU A 98 -1.63 -3.38 10.91
CA LEU A 98 -2.31 -2.52 9.93
C LEU A 98 -1.52 -1.24 9.64
N ARG A 99 -0.96 -0.59 10.67
CA ARG A 99 -0.06 0.57 10.50
C ARG A 99 1.17 0.21 9.65
N LYS A 100 1.77 -0.95 9.90
CA LYS A 100 2.91 -1.43 9.09
C LYS A 100 2.54 -1.67 7.62
N VAL A 101 1.31 -2.10 7.32
CA VAL A 101 0.82 -2.19 5.93
C VAL A 101 0.76 -0.81 5.29
N ASP A 102 0.20 0.18 5.99
CA ASP A 102 0.11 1.56 5.51
C ASP A 102 1.51 2.16 5.23
N ASP A 103 2.44 1.98 6.17
CA ASP A 103 3.82 2.42 6.02
C ASP A 103 4.51 1.72 4.84
N MET A 104 4.31 0.40 4.69
CA MET A 104 4.85 -0.35 3.56
C MET A 104 4.33 0.20 2.22
N GLN A 105 3.01 0.42 2.11
CA GLN A 105 2.39 0.96 0.90
C GLN A 105 2.91 2.36 0.57
N GLN A 106 2.96 3.26 1.56
CA GLN A 106 3.49 4.61 1.39
C GLN A 106 4.96 4.62 0.96
N ASN A 107 5.78 3.75 1.55
CA ASN A 107 7.19 3.62 1.22
C ASN A 107 7.42 3.11 -0.21
N GLN A 108 6.63 2.14 -0.67
CA GLN A 108 6.75 1.64 -2.04
C GLN A 108 6.27 2.67 -3.07
N MET A 109 5.16 3.34 -2.79
CA MET A 109 4.66 4.41 -3.64
C MET A 109 5.67 5.55 -3.77
N SER A 110 6.26 5.97 -2.65
CA SER A 110 7.30 7.02 -2.62
C SER A 110 8.52 6.67 -3.45
N LYS A 111 8.92 5.39 -3.49
CA LYS A 111 10.03 4.92 -4.35
C LYS A 111 9.69 5.02 -5.84
N VAL A 112 8.45 4.74 -6.22
CA VAL A 112 8.02 4.80 -7.63
C VAL A 112 7.82 6.22 -8.10
N THR A 113 7.27 7.10 -7.26
CA THR A 113 7.08 8.52 -7.61
C THR A 113 8.32 9.38 -7.40
N GLY A 114 9.40 8.83 -6.83
CA GLY A 114 10.60 9.58 -6.47
C GLY A 114 10.34 10.64 -5.39
N GLY A 115 9.36 10.40 -4.50
CA GLY A 115 8.94 11.34 -3.47
C GLY A 115 8.03 12.47 -3.97
N MET A 116 7.61 12.46 -5.24
CA MET A 116 6.60 13.40 -5.72
C MET A 116 5.20 12.97 -5.28
N ASN A 117 4.50 13.86 -4.58
CA ASN A 117 3.06 13.77 -4.40
C ASN A 117 2.39 14.13 -5.73
N ILE A 118 1.99 13.12 -6.50
CA ILE A 118 1.26 13.33 -7.75
C ILE A 118 -0.22 13.59 -7.41
N PRO A 119 -0.76 14.79 -7.70
CA PRO A 119 -2.16 15.11 -7.45
C PRO A 119 -3.07 14.16 -8.24
N GLY A 120 -4.07 13.57 -7.58
CA GLY A 120 -5.07 12.71 -8.20
C GLY A 120 -4.79 11.20 -8.17
N LEU A 121 -3.76 10.74 -7.45
CA LEU A 121 -3.48 9.30 -7.26
C LEU A 121 -4.05 8.67 -5.97
N PHE A 122 -4.75 9.44 -5.13
CA PHE A 122 -5.50 8.95 -3.96
C PHE A 122 -6.72 9.83 -3.71
#